data_AF-U7QQV3-F1
#
_entry.id   AF-U7QQV3-F1
#
_cell.length_a   1.000
_cell.length_b   1.000
_cell.length_c   1.000
_cell.angle_alpha   90.00
_cell.angle_beta   90.00
_cell.angle_gamma   90.00
#
_symmetry.space_group_name_H-M   'P 1'
#
loop_
_entity.id
_entity.type
_entity.pdbx_description
1 polymer ?
#
loop_
_entity_poly.entity_id
_entity_poly.type
_entity_poly.pdbx_seq_one_letter_code
_entity_poly.pdbx_strand_id
1 'polypeptide(L)'
;MTPITVVYLLSSLHLSVILTQPQEHESLREWGKQEIIKISSSTPYPMPQVNLLPGAINEIIASVADSQSLTQTDRYGLMAAMLDESLSEDDHRSIDRLLRSVVRGRVQITA
;
A
#
# COMPACT_ATOMS: atom_id res chain seq x y z
N MET A 1 -2.25 -44.95 -22.86
CA MET A 1 -1.97 -43.76 -22.03
C MET A 1 -3.31 -43.11 -21.73
N THR A 2 -3.78 -43.19 -20.49
CA THR A 2 -5.11 -42.70 -20.10
C THR A 2 -5.07 -41.16 -20.00
N PRO A 3 -6.16 -40.46 -20.36
CA PRO A 3 -6.21 -39.00 -20.34
C PRO A 3 -5.95 -38.38 -18.95
N ILE A 4 -6.09 -39.19 -17.89
CA ILE A 4 -5.92 -38.78 -16.49
C ILE A 4 -4.45 -38.43 -16.18
N THR A 5 -3.47 -39.10 -16.78
CA THR A 5 -2.03 -38.86 -16.50
C THR A 5 -1.55 -37.53 -17.09
N VAL A 6 -2.13 -37.10 -18.22
CA VAL A 6 -1.80 -35.83 -18.88
C VAL A 6 -2.35 -34.63 -18.10
N VAL A 7 -3.56 -34.78 -17.53
CA VAL A 7 -4.16 -33.75 -16.68
C VAL A 7 -3.33 -33.53 -15.42
N TYR A 8 -2.88 -34.61 -14.74
CA TYR A 8 -2.07 -34.49 -13.52
C TYR A 8 -0.69 -33.85 -13.75
N LEU A 9 -0.06 -34.10 -14.92
CA LEU A 9 1.20 -33.45 -15.30
C LEU A 9 1.02 -31.97 -15.62
N LEU A 10 -0.07 -31.59 -16.32
CA LEU A 10 -0.42 -30.19 -16.58
C LEU A 10 -0.79 -29.43 -15.30
N SER A 11 -1.49 -30.08 -14.35
CA SER A 11 -1.81 -29.49 -13.05
C SER A 11 -0.56 -29.31 -12.17
N SER A 12 0.41 -30.23 -12.25
CA SER A 12 1.67 -30.13 -11.49
C SER A 12 2.60 -29.04 -12.05
N LEU A 13 2.60 -28.80 -13.36
CA LEU A 13 3.35 -27.70 -13.98
C LEU A 13 2.73 -26.33 -13.70
N HIS A 14 1.40 -26.25 -13.56
CA HIS A 14 0.72 -25.02 -13.20
C HIS A 14 1.00 -24.59 -11.74
N LEU A 15 1.23 -25.54 -10.84
CA LEU A 15 1.56 -25.24 -9.44
C LEU A 15 2.99 -24.70 -9.26
N SER A 16 3.95 -25.11 -10.10
CA SER A 16 5.34 -24.60 -10.07
C SER A 16 5.48 -23.19 -10.67
N VAL A 17 4.58 -22.79 -11.57
CA VAL A 17 4.52 -21.42 -12.10
C VAL A 17 4.02 -20.44 -11.04
N ILE A 18 3.05 -20.83 -10.20
CA ILE A 18 2.50 -19.98 -9.13
C ILE A 18 3.51 -19.76 -7.99
N LEU A 19 4.40 -20.72 -7.71
CA LEU A 19 5.45 -20.57 -6.69
C LEU A 19 6.71 -19.83 -7.17
N THR A 20 6.78 -19.40 -8.44
CA THR A 20 7.99 -18.81 -9.05
C THR A 20 7.75 -17.46 -9.73
N GLN A 21 6.86 -16.60 -9.23
CA GLN A 21 6.75 -15.23 -9.75
C GLN A 21 6.68 -14.16 -8.66
N PRO A 22 7.84 -13.80 -8.06
CA PRO A 22 7.97 -12.57 -7.28
C PRO A 22 8.16 -11.30 -8.15
N GLN A 23 8.24 -11.41 -9.49
CA GLN A 23 8.74 -10.33 -10.36
C GLN A 23 7.67 -9.44 -11.03
N GLU A 24 6.44 -9.90 -11.25
CA GLU A 24 5.42 -9.07 -11.93
C GLU A 24 4.86 -7.95 -11.06
N HIS A 25 4.86 -8.14 -9.73
CA HIS A 25 4.42 -7.12 -8.78
C HIS A 25 5.37 -5.91 -8.70
N GLU A 26 6.65 -6.10 -8.99
CA GLU A 26 7.64 -5.02 -8.95
C GLU A 26 7.48 -4.10 -10.15
N SER A 27 7.24 -4.65 -11.35
CA SER A 27 6.95 -3.89 -12.57
C SER A 27 5.70 -3.01 -12.43
N LEU A 28 4.63 -3.53 -11.83
CA LEU A 28 3.40 -2.76 -11.59
C LEU A 28 3.58 -1.67 -10.52
N ARG A 29 4.43 -1.92 -9.51
CA ARG A 29 4.80 -0.91 -8.50
C ARG A 29 5.65 0.20 -9.11
N GLU A 30 6.64 -0.15 -9.93
CA GLU A 30 7.52 0.82 -10.60
C GLU A 30 6.78 1.62 -11.68
N TRP A 31 5.89 0.99 -12.45
CA TRP A 31 5.01 1.69 -13.38
C TRP A 31 4.11 2.69 -12.66
N GLY A 32 3.47 2.28 -11.56
CA GLY A 32 2.65 3.17 -10.75
C GLY A 32 3.43 4.37 -10.16
N LYS A 33 4.66 4.14 -9.69
CA LYS A 33 5.56 5.22 -9.22
C LYS A 33 5.90 6.19 -10.34
N GLN A 34 6.25 5.70 -11.52
CA GLN A 34 6.61 6.54 -12.66
C GLN A 34 5.43 7.37 -13.18
N GLU A 35 4.23 6.80 -13.21
CA GLU A 35 3.00 7.50 -13.61
C GLU A 35 2.71 8.67 -12.65
N ILE A 36 2.80 8.44 -11.33
CA ILE A 36 2.58 9.45 -10.28
C ILE A 36 3.60 10.59 -10.39
N ILE A 37 4.88 10.27 -10.59
CA ILE A 37 5.94 11.27 -10.76
C ILE A 37 5.67 12.13 -12.00
N LYS A 38 5.34 11.50 -13.13
CA LYS A 38 5.02 12.20 -14.38
C LYS A 38 3.82 13.14 -14.23
N ILE A 39 2.78 12.71 -13.53
CA ILE A 39 1.62 13.54 -13.20
C ILE A 39 2.04 14.74 -12.35
N SER A 40 2.82 14.53 -11.28
CA SER A 40 3.28 15.60 -10.38
C SER A 40 4.15 16.66 -11.09
N SER A 41 4.95 16.26 -12.08
CA SER A 41 5.82 17.18 -12.84
C SER A 41 5.13 17.95 -13.97
N SER A 42 3.91 17.55 -14.36
CA SER A 42 3.20 18.10 -15.53
C SER A 42 2.08 19.08 -15.18
N THR A 43 1.81 19.29 -13.88
CA THR A 43 0.79 20.24 -13.44
C THR A 43 1.28 21.69 -13.54
N PRO A 44 0.57 22.59 -14.28
CA PRO A 44 0.95 24.00 -14.43
C PRO A 44 0.76 24.83 -13.15
N TYR A 45 0.19 24.23 -12.11
CA TYR A 45 -0.11 24.87 -10.84
C TYR A 45 0.80 24.28 -9.76
N PRO A 46 1.37 25.12 -8.87
CA PRO A 46 2.15 24.62 -7.74
C PRO A 46 1.26 23.68 -6.94
N MET A 47 1.63 22.41 -6.89
CA MET A 47 0.98 21.44 -6.01
C MET A 47 1.15 21.96 -4.59
N PRO A 48 0.05 22.13 -3.83
CA PRO A 48 0.17 22.57 -2.45
C PRO A 48 1.07 21.59 -1.72
N GLN A 49 2.15 22.09 -1.12
CA GLN A 49 3.01 21.28 -0.27
C GLN A 49 2.18 20.87 0.94
N VAL A 50 1.78 19.61 0.97
CA VAL A 50 1.04 19.05 2.09
C VAL A 50 2.06 18.60 3.12
N ASN A 51 2.41 19.51 4.02
CA ASN A 51 3.21 19.16 5.19
C ASN A 51 2.29 18.60 6.27
N LEU A 52 2.70 17.47 6.85
CA LEU A 52 2.07 16.98 8.06
C LEU A 52 2.34 17.91 9.23
N LEU A 53 1.32 18.05 10.07
CA LEU A 53 1.52 18.61 11.40
C LEU A 53 2.45 17.69 12.19
N PRO A 54 3.38 18.24 13.01
CA PRO A 54 4.21 17.44 13.88
C PRO A 54 3.37 16.51 14.76
N GLY A 55 3.68 15.22 14.75
CA GLY A 55 2.95 14.21 15.54
C GLY A 55 1.61 13.75 14.96
N ALA A 56 1.21 14.20 13.78
CA ALA A 56 -0.06 13.80 13.17
C ALA A 56 -0.21 12.28 12.95
N ILE A 57 0.89 11.57 12.68
CA ILE A 57 0.87 10.11 12.55
C ILE A 57 0.53 9.45 13.88
N ASN A 58 1.10 9.93 14.97
CA ASN A 58 0.81 9.42 16.32
C ASN A 58 -0.64 9.68 16.70
N GLU A 59 -1.17 10.86 16.34
CA GLU A 59 -2.58 11.20 16.56
C GLU A 59 -3.52 10.28 15.77
N ILE A 60 -3.22 10.03 14.49
CA ILE A 60 -3.99 9.08 13.66
C ILE A 60 -3.96 7.68 14.28
N ILE A 61 -2.79 7.20 14.72
CA ILE A 61 -2.66 5.87 15.32
C ILE A 61 -3.42 5.79 16.64
N ALA A 62 -3.36 6.82 17.48
CA ALA A 62 -4.10 6.87 18.74
C ALA A 62 -5.61 6.85 18.48
N SER A 63 -6.09 7.70 17.57
CA SER A 63 -7.49 7.74 17.14
C SER A 63 -7.97 6.39 16.63
N VAL A 64 -7.21 5.73 15.74
CA VAL A 64 -7.55 4.41 15.20
C VAL A 64 -7.51 3.32 16.27
N ALA A 65 -6.61 3.41 17.25
CA ALA A 65 -6.55 2.44 18.34
C ALA A 65 -7.84 2.45 19.18
N ASP A 66 -8.42 3.64 19.37
CA ASP A 66 -9.67 3.82 20.12
C ASP A 66 -10.91 3.52 19.28
N SER A 67 -10.95 4.00 18.03
CA SER A 67 -12.12 3.92 17.16
C SER A 67 -12.21 2.61 16.37
N GLN A 68 -11.08 1.91 16.21
CA GLN A 68 -10.89 0.79 15.26
C GLN A 68 -11.29 1.15 13.82
N SER A 69 -11.31 2.44 13.49
CA SER A 69 -11.73 2.94 12.19
C SER A 69 -10.80 4.03 11.68
N LEU A 70 -10.64 4.06 10.36
CA LEU A 70 -9.77 4.98 9.66
C LEU A 70 -10.65 5.88 8.80
N THR A 71 -10.71 7.16 9.16
CA THR A 71 -11.59 8.14 8.52
C THR A 71 -11.03 8.61 7.18
N GLN A 72 -11.83 9.35 6.41
CA GLN A 72 -11.34 10.00 5.20
C GLN A 72 -10.18 10.97 5.49
N THR A 73 -10.25 11.73 6.58
CA THR A 73 -9.20 12.66 7.00
C THR A 73 -7.89 11.93 7.31
N ASP A 74 -7.96 10.81 8.03
CA ASP A 74 -6.79 10.02 8.39
C ASP A 74 -6.09 9.46 7.14
N ARG A 75 -6.85 9.00 6.15
CA ARG A 75 -6.29 8.50 4.88
C ARG A 75 -5.54 9.58 4.12
N TYR A 76 -6.08 10.80 4.06
CA TYR A 76 -5.37 11.92 3.43
C TYR A 76 -4.15 12.35 4.25
N GLY A 77 -4.21 12.30 5.58
CA GLY A 77 -3.05 12.50 6.44
C GLY A 77 -1.95 11.47 6.20
N LEU A 78 -2.31 10.18 6.09
CA LEU A 78 -1.37 9.11 5.77
C LEU A 78 -0.82 9.22 4.34
N MET A 79 -1.65 9.64 3.38
CA MET A 79 -1.18 9.90 2.02
C MET A 79 -0.15 11.02 1.99
N ALA A 80 -0.37 12.11 2.75
CA ALA A 80 0.62 13.16 2.92
C ALA A 80 1.91 12.62 3.55
N ALA A 81 1.80 11.70 4.51
CA ALA A 81 2.96 11.10 5.20
C ALA A 81 3.82 10.29 4.26
N MET A 82 3.17 9.52 3.39
CA MET A 82 3.86 8.67 2.41
C MET A 82 4.52 9.47 1.28
N LEU A 83 4.11 10.72 1.07
CA LEU A 83 4.72 11.62 0.08
C LEU A 83 5.85 12.46 0.68
N ASP A 84 6.02 12.46 2.00
CA ASP A 84 7.10 13.14 2.69
C ASP A 84 8.37 12.27 2.70
N GLU A 85 9.39 12.69 1.95
CA GLU A 85 10.68 11.99 1.87
C GLU A 85 11.51 12.11 3.17
N SER A 86 11.12 12.99 4.09
CA SER A 86 11.79 13.20 5.38
C SER A 86 11.25 12.34 6.52
N LEU A 87 10.34 11.41 6.21
CA LEU A 87 9.67 10.59 7.20
C LEU A 87 10.65 9.66 7.93
N SER A 88 10.51 9.57 9.26
CA SER A 88 11.36 8.71 10.07
C SER A 88 11.05 7.22 9.84
N GLU A 89 12.04 6.36 10.06
CA GLU A 89 11.87 4.90 9.99
C GLU A 89 10.83 4.36 10.98
N ASP A 90 10.68 5.00 12.14
CA ASP A 90 9.70 4.62 13.16
C ASP A 90 8.29 4.99 12.72
N ASP A 91 8.11 6.16 12.10
CA ASP A 91 6.84 6.57 11.51
C ASP A 91 6.47 5.66 10.34
N HIS A 92 7.43 5.34 9.47
CA HIS A 92 7.26 4.36 8.39
C HIS A 92 6.77 3.03 8.94
N ARG A 93 7.45 2.44 9.93
CA ARG A 93 7.03 1.19 10.57
C ARG A 93 5.64 1.27 11.18
N SER A 94 5.29 2.42 11.75
CA SER A 94 3.99 2.64 12.39
C SER A 94 2.85 2.67 11.37
N ILE A 95 3.04 3.38 10.26
CA ILE A 95 2.13 3.36 9.10
C ILE A 95 2.01 1.94 8.54
N ASP A 96 3.12 1.23 8.38
CA ASP A 96 3.14 -0.12 7.81
C ASP A 96 2.37 -1.14 8.67
N ARG A 97 2.38 -0.97 10.00
CA ARG A 97 1.57 -1.76 10.94
C ARG A 97 0.10 -1.41 10.84
N LEU A 98 -0.21 -0.12 10.73
CA LEU A 98 -1.57 0.37 10.55
C LEU A 98 -2.19 -0.18 9.25
N LEU A 99 -1.49 -0.07 8.12
CA LEU A 99 -1.94 -0.61 6.83
C LEU A 99 -2.15 -2.13 6.88
N ARG A 100 -1.25 -2.88 7.52
CA ARG A 100 -1.45 -4.33 7.76
C ARG A 100 -2.70 -4.61 8.60
N SER A 101 -3.02 -3.76 9.56
CA SER A 101 -4.22 -3.91 10.39
C SER A 101 -5.50 -3.72 9.58
N VAL A 102 -5.51 -2.76 8.64
CA VAL A 102 -6.59 -2.53 7.69
C VAL A 102 -6.75 -3.71 6.74
N VAL A 103 -5.65 -4.18 6.13
CA VAL A 103 -5.67 -5.35 5.23
C VAL A 103 -6.18 -6.62 5.91
N ARG A 104 -5.90 -6.77 7.22
CA ARG A 104 -6.41 -7.91 8.02
C ARG A 104 -7.85 -7.72 8.53
N GLY A 105 -8.51 -6.62 8.19
CA GLY A 105 -9.86 -6.31 8.62
C GLY A 105 -9.99 -5.99 10.12
N ARG A 106 -8.88 -5.68 10.79
CA ARG A 106 -8.87 -5.28 12.22
C ARG A 106 -9.21 -3.80 12.41
N VAL A 107 -8.94 -3.00 11.39
CA VAL A 107 -9.31 -1.59 11.30
C VAL A 107 -10.21 -1.42 10.10
N GLN A 108 -11.36 -0.80 10.30
CA GLN A 108 -12.33 -0.54 9.24
C GLN A 108 -12.05 0.79 8.56
N ILE A 109 -12.35 0.90 7.27
CA ILE A 109 -12.33 2.19 6.57
C ILE A 109 -13.73 2.78 6.67
N THR A 110 -13.82 3.99 7.20
CA THR A 110 -15.09 4.72 7.27
C THR A 110 -15.14 5.79 6.18
N ALA A 111 -16.33 5.93 5.59
CA ALA A 111 -16.62 6.91 4.54
C ALA A 111 -16.58 8.33 5.10
#